data_AF-A0A4R8TDU5-F1
#
_entry.id   AF-A0A4R8TDU5-F1
#
_cell.length_a   1.000
_cell.length_b   1.000
_cell.length_c   1.000
_cell.angle_alpha   90.00
_cell.angle_beta   90.00
_cell.angle_gamma   90.00
#
_symmetry.space_group_name_H-M   'P 1'
#
loop_
_entity.id
_entity.type
_entity.pdbx_description
1 polymer ?
#
loop_
_entity_poly.entity_id
_entity_poly.type
_entity_poly.pdbx_seq_one_letter_code
_entity_poly.pdbx_strand_id
1 'polypeptide(L)'
;MWPDTASERREGEMKKRIELATKIRQLCHIPPWGTSPILKRAAFWSMLMVMDISHLQNMLRELESTPPEEIRRASNEMSAVAESMLRKVRLGSEVMEEIESTRDQTERQKAFVRDNGICVFTGTRNPDVCHIIPFFPRNVDRAQVAAGYLIGMCSVWGSERCMRIFTKYLKNDGEAIDRASNMLCMSRQLHECLAQGRLALEPVEGPPSDKPTIWIKARWLEKTWIPSMMEEVSFSMDPREQVIDSVAQSRPIRDGHVVKVTADTEDGLPDRDFLYFVSVIAKAHAMTGAPNPEMYPWDLFGIMKIIWEQEDAEDEKGKSPVKA
;
A
#
# COMPACT_ATOMS: atom_id res chain seq x y z
N MET A 1 10.51 -4.15 38.29
CA MET A 1 9.94 -3.56 37.06
C MET A 1 10.51 -4.39 35.91
N TRP A 2 9.76 -5.40 35.45
CA TRP A 2 10.22 -6.27 34.36
C TRP A 2 9.99 -5.52 33.05
N PRO A 3 10.97 -5.45 32.14
CA PRO A 3 10.76 -4.76 30.89
C PRO A 3 9.69 -5.47 30.05
N ASP A 4 8.85 -4.67 29.40
CA ASP A 4 7.82 -5.16 28.48
C ASP A 4 8.50 -5.72 27.23
N THR A 5 8.64 -7.05 27.20
CA THR A 5 9.33 -7.81 26.14
C THR A 5 8.78 -7.53 24.74
N ALA A 6 7.51 -7.11 24.62
CA ALA A 6 6.93 -6.71 23.35
C ALA A 6 7.42 -5.32 22.91
N SER A 7 7.64 -4.40 23.85
CA SER A 7 8.22 -3.09 23.56
C SER A 7 9.70 -3.20 23.17
N GLU A 8 10.47 -4.01 23.90
CA GLU A 8 11.88 -4.26 23.56
C GLU A 8 12.05 -4.93 22.21
N ARG A 9 11.17 -5.88 21.86
CA ARG A 9 11.18 -6.52 20.54
C ARG A 9 10.90 -5.50 19.41
N ARG A 10 9.92 -4.61 19.60
CA ARG A 10 9.60 -3.54 18.63
C ARG A 10 10.77 -2.56 18.47
N GLU A 11 11.43 -2.22 19.57
CA GLU A 11 12.60 -1.34 19.55
C GLU A 11 13.78 -1.96 18.81
N GLY A 12 14.08 -3.24 19.09
CA GLY A 12 15.11 -3.99 18.39
C GLY A 12 14.83 -4.13 16.89
N GLU A 13 13.57 -4.35 16.52
CA GLU A 13 13.15 -4.41 15.12
C GLU A 13 13.35 -3.07 14.39
N MET A 14 12.91 -1.95 14.98
CA MET A 14 13.08 -0.62 14.37
C MET A 14 14.55 -0.26 14.23
N LYS A 15 15.37 -0.51 15.26
CA LYS A 15 16.81 -0.29 15.17
C LYS A 15 17.44 -1.09 14.03
N LYS A 16 17.02 -2.36 13.88
CA LYS A 16 17.51 -3.22 12.80
C LYS A 16 17.09 -2.70 11.42
N ARG A 17 15.85 -2.23 11.30
CA ARG A 17 15.30 -1.62 10.09
C ARG A 17 16.11 -0.40 9.66
N ILE A 18 16.37 0.53 10.58
CA ILE A 18 17.16 1.74 10.32
C ILE A 18 18.59 1.38 9.86
N GLU A 19 19.22 0.39 10.52
CA GLU A 19 20.54 -0.12 10.13
C GLU A 19 20.54 -0.64 8.67
N LEU A 20 19.57 -1.50 8.33
CA LEU A 20 19.45 -2.07 6.99
C LEU A 20 19.16 -1.00 5.94
N ALA A 21 18.21 -0.10 6.21
CA ALA A 21 17.84 0.98 5.30
C ALA A 21 19.03 1.92 5.02
N THR A 22 19.83 2.22 6.04
CA THR A 22 21.04 3.03 5.90
C THR A 22 22.07 2.34 5.00
N LYS A 23 22.32 1.04 5.20
CA LYS A 23 23.25 0.25 4.37
C LYS A 23 22.78 0.14 2.92
N ILE A 24 21.51 -0.17 2.70
CA ILE A 24 20.90 -0.23 1.36
C ILE A 24 21.09 1.13 0.65
N ARG A 25 20.80 2.23 1.34
CA ARG A 25 20.97 3.58 0.78
C ARG A 25 22.41 3.90 0.39
N GLN A 26 23.41 3.40 1.12
CA GLN A 26 24.82 3.62 0.79
C GLN A 26 25.24 2.92 -0.51
N LEU A 27 24.60 1.79 -0.84
CA LEU A 27 24.82 1.08 -2.09
C LEU A 27 24.03 1.72 -3.24
N CYS A 28 22.81 2.18 -2.98
CA CYS A 28 21.91 2.68 -4.02
C CYS A 28 22.22 4.10 -4.50
N HIS A 29 22.03 4.31 -5.80
CA HIS A 29 22.10 5.62 -6.44
C HIS A 29 20.70 6.11 -6.82
N ILE A 30 20.26 7.24 -6.28
CA ILE A 30 18.95 7.80 -6.61
C ILE A 30 19.12 8.75 -7.79
N PRO A 31 18.48 8.48 -8.95
CA PRO A 31 18.72 9.24 -10.17
C PRO A 31 18.23 10.70 -10.03
N PRO A 32 18.99 11.69 -10.53
CA PRO A 32 18.62 13.10 -10.44
C PRO A 32 17.58 13.57 -11.47
N TRP A 33 17.22 12.75 -12.46
CA TRP A 33 16.28 13.11 -13.54
C TRP A 33 14.86 12.60 -13.26
N GLY A 34 13.84 13.34 -13.72
CA GLY A 34 12.41 13.01 -13.57
C GLY A 34 11.69 13.83 -12.49
N THR A 35 10.81 13.19 -11.71
CA THR A 35 10.22 13.76 -10.47
C THR A 35 11.32 14.27 -9.53
N SER A 36 10.98 15.24 -8.65
CA SER A 36 11.93 15.85 -7.70
C SER A 36 12.81 14.78 -7.02
N PRO A 37 14.16 14.86 -7.08
CA PRO A 37 15.04 13.89 -6.43
C PRO A 37 14.75 13.74 -4.93
N ILE A 38 14.22 14.78 -4.33
CA ILE A 38 13.78 14.80 -2.94
C ILE A 38 12.57 13.88 -2.72
N LEU A 39 11.59 13.92 -3.63
CA LEU A 39 10.43 13.03 -3.61
C LEU A 39 10.83 11.57 -3.78
N LYS A 40 11.76 11.28 -4.70
CA LYS A 40 12.30 9.93 -4.89
C LYS A 40 12.96 9.39 -3.64
N ARG A 41 13.74 10.23 -2.95
CA ARG A 41 14.40 9.89 -1.69
C ARG A 41 13.40 9.61 -0.58
N ALA A 42 12.41 10.47 -0.40
CA ALA A 42 11.36 10.29 0.60
C ALA A 42 10.56 9.02 0.33
N ALA A 43 10.21 8.76 -0.93
CA ALA A 43 9.47 7.56 -1.32
C ALA A 43 10.30 6.29 -1.08
N PHE A 44 11.56 6.28 -1.52
CA PHE A 44 12.43 5.13 -1.34
C PHE A 44 12.67 4.84 0.15
N TRP A 45 12.94 5.87 0.96
CA TRP A 45 13.08 5.73 2.39
C TRP A 45 11.83 5.15 3.05
N SER A 46 10.64 5.68 2.76
CA SER A 46 9.41 5.21 3.39
C SER A 46 9.05 3.78 3.00
N MET A 47 9.35 3.39 1.75
CA MET A 47 9.26 1.99 1.31
C MET A 47 10.14 1.07 2.17
N LEU A 48 11.41 1.42 2.39
CA LEU A 48 12.29 0.62 3.25
C LEU A 48 11.76 0.55 4.70
N MET A 49 11.13 1.62 5.19
CA MET A 49 10.58 1.65 6.55
C MET A 49 9.35 0.76 6.75
N VAL A 50 8.67 0.34 5.67
CA VAL A 50 7.47 -0.51 5.77
C VAL A 50 7.67 -1.95 5.28
N MET A 51 8.81 -2.26 4.66
CA MET A 51 9.15 -3.61 4.20
C MET A 51 9.31 -4.62 5.34
N ASP A 52 9.10 -5.91 5.08
CA ASP A 52 9.46 -6.93 6.07
C ASP A 52 10.99 -6.96 6.26
N ILE A 53 11.46 -7.16 7.50
CA ILE A 53 12.91 -7.19 7.81
C ILE A 53 13.64 -8.24 6.97
N SER A 54 13.02 -9.39 6.75
CA SER A 54 13.57 -10.45 5.90
C SER A 54 13.79 -9.97 4.46
N HIS A 55 12.85 -9.20 3.89
CA HIS A 55 12.99 -8.63 2.55
C HIS A 55 14.10 -7.57 2.50
N LEU A 56 14.22 -6.71 3.51
CA LEU A 56 15.34 -5.76 3.61
C LEU A 56 16.69 -6.49 3.67
N GLN A 57 16.78 -7.58 4.42
CA GLN A 57 17.99 -8.39 4.50
C GLN A 57 18.32 -9.05 3.16
N ASN A 58 17.31 -9.59 2.46
CA ASN A 58 17.49 -10.20 1.14
C ASN A 58 17.96 -9.15 0.12
N MET A 59 17.29 -8.00 0.08
CA MET A 59 17.64 -6.87 -0.77
C MET A 59 19.08 -6.40 -0.54
N LEU A 60 19.50 -6.26 0.73
CA LEU A 60 20.88 -5.90 1.04
C LEU A 60 21.88 -6.94 0.50
N ARG A 61 21.62 -8.24 0.71
CA ARG A 61 22.50 -9.31 0.19
C ARG A 61 22.57 -9.30 -1.33
N GLU A 62 21.44 -9.11 -2.01
CA GLU A 62 21.39 -9.00 -3.46
C GLU A 62 22.23 -7.82 -3.95
N LEU A 63 22.06 -6.63 -3.35
CA LEU A 63 22.84 -5.44 -3.68
C LEU A 63 24.35 -5.62 -3.42
N GLU A 64 24.74 -6.24 -2.30
CA GLU A 64 26.15 -6.54 -1.98
C GLU A 64 26.77 -7.52 -2.99
N SER A 65 25.97 -8.42 -3.58
CA SER A 65 26.41 -9.36 -4.61
C SER A 65 26.33 -8.82 -6.05
N THR A 66 25.69 -7.68 -6.25
CA THR A 66 25.44 -7.08 -7.56
C THR A 66 26.66 -6.28 -8.03
N PRO A 67 27.13 -6.46 -9.28
CA PRO A 67 28.22 -5.66 -9.82
C PRO A 67 27.90 -4.14 -9.81
N PRO A 68 28.87 -3.24 -9.53
CA PRO A 68 28.62 -1.80 -9.42
C PRO A 68 27.90 -1.16 -10.60
N GLU A 69 28.16 -1.65 -11.82
CA GLU A 69 27.53 -1.19 -13.05
C GLU A 69 26.02 -1.51 -13.12
N GLU A 70 25.59 -2.59 -12.45
CA GLU A 70 24.20 -3.02 -12.40
C GLU A 70 23.43 -2.40 -11.22
N ILE A 71 24.13 -2.00 -10.15
CA ILE A 71 23.53 -1.34 -8.98
C ILE A 71 22.73 -0.11 -9.38
N ARG A 72 23.20 0.65 -10.39
CA ARG A 72 22.48 1.83 -10.89
C ARG A 72 21.11 1.46 -11.46
N ARG A 73 21.02 0.36 -12.24
CA ARG A 73 19.77 -0.15 -12.81
C ARG A 73 18.82 -0.59 -11.69
N ALA A 74 19.30 -1.42 -10.76
CA ALA A 74 18.52 -1.89 -9.63
C ALA A 74 18.00 -0.72 -8.77
N SER A 75 18.82 0.30 -8.54
CA SER A 75 18.42 1.50 -7.79
C SER A 75 17.31 2.29 -8.49
N ASN A 76 17.37 2.41 -9.82
CA ASN A 76 16.32 3.07 -10.59
C ASN A 76 14.99 2.30 -10.52
N GLU A 77 15.03 0.98 -10.66
CA GLU A 77 13.85 0.12 -10.55
C GLU A 77 13.21 0.23 -9.17
N MET A 78 14.00 0.13 -8.09
CA MET A 78 13.50 0.29 -6.73
C MET A 78 12.92 1.68 -6.46
N SER A 79 13.56 2.74 -6.99
CA SER A 79 13.01 4.10 -6.87
C SER A 79 11.68 4.24 -7.60
N ALA A 80 11.53 3.64 -8.78
CA ALA A 80 10.28 3.66 -9.53
C ALA A 80 9.15 2.89 -8.80
N VAL A 81 9.49 1.75 -8.19
CA VAL A 81 8.58 0.97 -7.34
C VAL A 81 8.11 1.79 -6.15
N ALA A 82 9.02 2.46 -5.45
CA ALA A 82 8.70 3.31 -4.32
C ALA A 82 7.76 4.47 -4.68
N GLU A 83 8.01 5.15 -5.81
CA GLU A 83 7.12 6.20 -6.31
C GLU A 83 5.73 5.65 -6.67
N SER A 84 5.68 4.52 -7.37
CA SER A 84 4.42 3.87 -7.75
C SER A 84 3.56 3.51 -6.54
N MET A 85 4.19 3.02 -5.47
CA MET A 85 3.52 2.72 -4.20
C MET A 85 2.75 3.92 -3.67
N LEU A 86 3.36 5.11 -3.67
CA LEU A 86 2.78 6.30 -3.05
C LEU A 86 1.73 6.98 -3.95
N ARG A 87 1.89 6.90 -5.28
CA ARG A 87 0.86 7.35 -6.23
C ARG A 87 -0.49 6.65 -6.02
N LYS A 88 -0.49 5.43 -5.47
CA LYS A 88 -1.73 4.67 -5.18
C LYS A 88 -2.60 5.28 -4.08
N VAL A 89 -2.06 6.16 -3.22
CA VAL A 89 -2.88 6.90 -2.25
C VAL A 89 -3.83 7.86 -2.95
N ARG A 90 -3.36 8.56 -4.00
CA ARG A 90 -4.17 9.52 -4.77
C ARG A 90 -5.35 8.86 -5.48
N LEU A 91 -5.17 7.62 -5.92
CA LEU A 91 -6.21 6.83 -6.61
C LEU A 91 -7.46 6.57 -5.74
N GLY A 92 -7.35 6.66 -4.41
CA GLY A 92 -8.49 6.54 -3.51
C GLY A 92 -9.39 7.78 -3.46
N SER A 93 -8.88 8.98 -3.79
CA SER A 93 -9.57 10.25 -3.54
C SER A 93 -10.33 10.80 -4.75
N GLU A 94 -9.75 10.76 -5.95
CA GLU A 94 -10.34 11.41 -7.15
C GLU A 94 -11.21 10.47 -8.00
N VAL A 95 -10.98 9.15 -7.96
CA VAL A 95 -11.73 8.20 -8.80
C VAL A 95 -13.14 7.94 -8.25
N MET A 96 -13.39 8.25 -6.97
CA MET A 96 -14.64 7.91 -6.27
C MET A 96 -15.92 8.52 -6.88
N GLU A 97 -15.87 9.70 -7.50
CA GLU A 97 -17.06 10.40 -8.00
C GLU A 97 -17.66 9.78 -9.28
N GLU A 98 -16.86 9.28 -10.23
CA GLU A 98 -17.38 8.63 -11.45
C GLU A 98 -17.86 7.18 -11.21
N ILE A 99 -17.34 6.52 -10.18
CA ILE A 99 -17.55 5.08 -9.92
C ILE A 99 -18.93 4.75 -9.36
N GLU A 100 -19.59 5.66 -8.63
CA GLU A 100 -20.81 5.36 -7.87
C GLU A 100 -21.95 4.77 -8.73
N SER A 101 -21.97 5.06 -10.02
CA SER A 101 -22.99 4.60 -10.97
C SER A 101 -22.85 3.13 -11.46
N THR A 102 -21.73 2.44 -11.17
CA THR A 102 -21.41 1.10 -11.74
C THR A 102 -21.15 -0.01 -10.72
N ARG A 103 -21.39 0.26 -9.43
CA ARG A 103 -21.14 -0.67 -8.31
C ARG A 103 -22.15 -1.81 -8.25
N ASP A 104 -21.68 -3.02 -7.95
CA ASP A 104 -22.51 -4.21 -7.71
C ASP A 104 -23.27 -4.08 -6.39
N GLN A 105 -24.58 -3.80 -6.51
CA GLN A 105 -25.47 -3.67 -5.36
C GLN A 105 -25.63 -4.98 -4.58
N THR A 106 -25.45 -6.13 -5.23
CA THR A 106 -25.55 -7.45 -4.57
C THR A 106 -24.37 -7.66 -3.64
N GLU A 107 -23.15 -7.40 -4.11
CA GLU A 107 -21.93 -7.51 -3.29
C GLU A 107 -21.92 -6.47 -2.17
N ARG A 108 -22.37 -5.25 -2.46
CA ARG A 108 -22.57 -4.21 -1.44
C ARG A 108 -23.54 -4.66 -0.35
N GLN A 109 -24.67 -5.26 -0.73
CA GLN A 109 -25.66 -5.76 0.22
C GLN A 109 -25.10 -6.93 1.05
N LYS A 110 -24.28 -7.82 0.46
CA LYS A 110 -23.60 -8.89 1.20
C LYS A 110 -22.70 -8.34 2.30
N ALA A 111 -21.87 -7.34 1.99
CA ALA A 111 -21.02 -6.69 2.99
C ALA A 111 -21.86 -6.01 4.08
N PHE A 112 -22.93 -5.31 3.70
CA PHE A 112 -23.85 -4.67 4.65
C PHE A 112 -24.50 -5.67 5.61
N VAL A 113 -24.98 -6.81 5.10
CA VAL A 113 -25.58 -7.87 5.93
C VAL A 113 -24.54 -8.51 6.84
N ARG A 114 -23.35 -8.85 6.30
CA ARG A 114 -22.23 -9.42 7.08
C ARG A 114 -21.86 -8.51 8.26
N ASP A 115 -21.84 -7.21 8.04
CA ASP A 115 -21.43 -6.21 9.02
C ASP A 115 -22.61 -5.72 9.90
N ASN A 116 -23.76 -6.40 9.85
CA ASN A 116 -24.98 -6.10 10.60
C ASN A 116 -25.54 -4.68 10.39
N GLY A 117 -25.27 -4.06 9.24
CA GLY A 117 -25.75 -2.73 8.89
C GLY A 117 -25.25 -1.61 9.82
N ILE A 118 -24.12 -1.81 10.48
CA ILE A 118 -23.48 -0.85 11.38
C ILE A 118 -22.01 -0.67 11.02
N CYS A 119 -21.41 0.45 11.44
CA CYS A 119 -19.97 0.61 11.35
C CYS A 119 -19.27 -0.44 12.22
N VAL A 120 -18.40 -1.26 11.63
CA VAL A 120 -17.71 -2.34 12.36
C VAL A 120 -16.79 -1.85 13.48
N PHE A 121 -16.35 -0.59 13.42
CA PHE A 121 -15.44 0.02 14.40
C PHE A 121 -16.14 0.80 15.51
N THR A 122 -17.28 1.43 15.22
CA THR A 122 -17.94 2.35 16.18
C THR A 122 -19.31 1.87 16.61
N GLY A 123 -19.90 0.89 15.92
CA GLY A 123 -21.29 0.48 16.09
C GLY A 123 -22.31 1.51 15.60
N THR A 124 -21.86 2.61 14.97
CA THR A 124 -22.74 3.67 14.47
C THR A 124 -23.67 3.12 13.38
N ARG A 125 -24.96 3.47 13.48
CA ARG A 125 -25.97 3.14 12.46
C ARG A 125 -25.77 3.98 11.20
N ASN A 126 -26.34 3.52 10.09
CA ASN A 126 -26.21 4.15 8.76
C ASN A 126 -24.74 4.26 8.30
N PRO A 127 -24.00 3.14 8.22
CA PRO A 127 -22.64 3.15 7.70
C PRO A 127 -22.63 3.34 6.18
N ASP A 128 -21.49 3.82 5.69
CA ASP A 128 -21.09 3.65 4.30
C ASP A 128 -20.55 2.22 4.13
N VAL A 129 -20.88 1.58 3.00
CA VAL A 129 -20.20 0.35 2.57
C VAL A 129 -19.04 0.80 1.70
N CYS A 130 -17.83 0.75 2.24
CA CYS A 130 -16.64 1.33 1.63
C CYS A 130 -15.75 0.22 1.08
N HIS A 131 -15.12 0.45 -0.07
CA HIS A 131 -14.06 -0.43 -0.53
C HIS A 131 -12.80 -0.28 0.34
N ILE A 132 -12.05 -1.37 0.53
CA ILE A 132 -10.79 -1.40 1.28
C ILE A 132 -9.67 -0.88 0.38
N ILE A 133 -9.45 -1.52 -0.77
CA ILE A 133 -8.66 -0.95 -1.87
C ILE A 133 -9.58 -0.13 -2.79
N PRO A 134 -9.12 1.01 -3.34
CA PRO A 134 -9.91 1.78 -4.28
C PRO A 134 -10.44 0.92 -5.43
N PHE A 135 -11.72 1.09 -5.76
CA PHE A 135 -12.31 0.47 -6.95
C PHE A 135 -11.67 1.09 -8.19
N PHE A 136 -11.21 0.25 -9.13
CA PHE A 136 -10.80 0.70 -10.44
C PHE A 136 -11.95 0.41 -11.40
N PRO A 137 -12.38 1.39 -12.23
CA PRO A 137 -13.43 1.14 -13.20
C PRO A 137 -13.03 -0.02 -14.12
N ARG A 138 -14.03 -0.81 -14.54
CA ARG A 138 -13.95 -1.96 -15.47
C ARG A 138 -13.38 -1.52 -16.83
N ASN A 139 -12.09 -1.26 -16.88
CA ASN A 139 -11.36 -0.94 -18.09
C ASN A 139 -10.05 -1.73 -18.04
N VAL A 140 -9.94 -2.69 -18.96
CA VAL A 140 -8.86 -3.67 -19.07
C VAL A 140 -7.50 -2.97 -19.16
N ASP A 141 -7.41 -1.82 -19.84
CA ASP A 141 -6.17 -1.06 -19.98
C ASP A 141 -5.70 -0.49 -18.63
N ARG A 142 -6.63 -0.03 -17.79
CA ARG A 142 -6.32 0.46 -16.43
C ARG A 142 -5.99 -0.67 -15.47
N ALA A 143 -6.63 -1.84 -15.64
CA ALA A 143 -6.34 -3.04 -14.88
C ALA A 143 -4.93 -3.56 -15.19
N GLN A 144 -4.51 -3.60 -16.46
CA GLN A 144 -3.16 -4.00 -16.89
C GLN A 144 -2.08 -3.03 -16.38
N VAL A 145 -2.32 -1.72 -16.44
CA VAL A 145 -1.41 -0.71 -15.85
C VAL A 145 -1.28 -0.93 -14.34
N ALA A 146 -2.39 -1.15 -13.63
CA ALA A 146 -2.36 -1.48 -12.20
C ALA A 146 -1.62 -2.80 -11.91
N ALA A 147 -1.74 -3.79 -12.81
CA ALA A 147 -1.08 -5.09 -12.74
C ALA A 147 0.45 -4.99 -12.96
N GLY A 148 0.90 -4.22 -13.94
CA GLY A 148 2.33 -3.94 -14.18
C GLY A 148 3.01 -3.32 -12.95
N TYR A 149 2.29 -2.46 -12.22
CA TYR A 149 2.78 -1.94 -10.95
C TYR A 149 2.85 -2.94 -9.81
N LEU A 150 1.92 -3.90 -9.74
CA LEU A 150 1.95 -4.94 -8.72
C LEU A 150 3.18 -5.86 -8.89
N ILE A 151 3.63 -6.09 -10.13
CA ILE A 151 4.85 -6.84 -10.42
C ILE A 151 6.09 -6.15 -9.82
N GLY A 152 6.23 -4.84 -9.99
CA GLY A 152 7.34 -4.08 -9.40
C GLY A 152 7.36 -4.15 -7.86
N MET A 153 6.18 -4.25 -7.24
CA MET A 153 6.03 -4.31 -5.79
C MET A 153 6.33 -5.70 -5.18
N CYS A 154 6.57 -6.73 -5.99
CA CYS A 154 7.00 -8.06 -5.50
C CYS A 154 8.24 -7.98 -4.60
N SER A 155 9.15 -7.04 -4.90
CA SER A 155 10.36 -6.78 -4.11
C SER A 155 10.07 -6.28 -2.69
N VAL A 156 8.91 -5.63 -2.48
CA VAL A 156 8.51 -5.01 -1.21
C VAL A 156 7.66 -5.97 -0.37
N TRP A 157 6.67 -6.61 -1.00
CA TRP A 157 5.64 -7.40 -0.32
C TRP A 157 5.77 -8.92 -0.46
N GLY A 158 6.74 -9.38 -1.26
CA GLY A 158 6.95 -10.78 -1.60
C GLY A 158 6.12 -11.22 -2.81
N SER A 159 6.75 -11.99 -3.70
CA SER A 159 6.16 -12.41 -4.98
C SER A 159 4.85 -13.16 -4.81
N GLU A 160 4.74 -14.07 -3.84
CA GLU A 160 3.50 -14.83 -3.63
C GLU A 160 2.30 -13.94 -3.30
N ARG A 161 2.50 -12.95 -2.43
CA ARG A 161 1.43 -12.03 -2.01
C ARG A 161 1.03 -11.10 -3.15
N CYS A 162 2.01 -10.53 -3.86
CA CYS A 162 1.75 -9.71 -5.03
C CYS A 162 1.01 -10.49 -6.12
N MET A 163 1.39 -11.74 -6.37
CA MET A 163 0.70 -12.60 -7.34
C MET A 163 -0.75 -12.88 -6.93
N ARG A 164 -1.04 -13.12 -5.64
CA ARG A 164 -2.44 -13.27 -5.18
C ARG A 164 -3.26 -12.01 -5.42
N ILE A 165 -2.72 -10.83 -5.13
CA ILE A 165 -3.40 -9.56 -5.40
C ILE A 165 -3.57 -9.38 -6.91
N PHE A 166 -2.51 -9.57 -7.69
CA PHE A 166 -2.51 -9.46 -9.14
C PHE A 166 -3.57 -10.37 -9.79
N THR A 167 -3.64 -11.63 -9.38
CA THR A 167 -4.69 -12.55 -9.84
C THR A 167 -6.08 -12.04 -9.49
N LYS A 168 -6.30 -11.43 -8.32
CA LYS A 168 -7.59 -10.84 -7.98
C LYS A 168 -7.92 -9.65 -8.90
N TYR A 169 -6.95 -8.77 -9.18
CA TYR A 169 -7.16 -7.62 -10.07
C TYR A 169 -7.44 -8.01 -11.53
N LEU A 170 -6.80 -9.07 -12.03
CA LEU A 170 -6.97 -9.52 -13.42
C LEU A 170 -8.10 -10.54 -13.62
N LYS A 171 -8.54 -11.23 -12.56
CA LYS A 171 -9.60 -12.22 -12.67
C LYS A 171 -10.91 -11.53 -13.01
N ASN A 172 -11.56 -12.03 -14.07
CA ASN A 172 -12.83 -11.54 -14.58
C ASN A 172 -12.83 -10.02 -14.82
N ASP A 173 -11.81 -9.47 -15.47
CA ASP A 173 -11.76 -8.05 -15.87
C ASP A 173 -11.97 -7.05 -14.71
N GLY A 174 -11.50 -7.39 -13.51
CA GLY A 174 -11.58 -6.53 -12.33
C GLY A 174 -12.84 -6.72 -11.47
N GLU A 175 -13.74 -7.65 -11.79
CA GLU A 175 -14.92 -7.96 -10.96
C GLU A 175 -14.57 -8.32 -9.52
N ALA A 176 -13.39 -8.91 -9.27
CA ALA A 176 -13.02 -9.29 -7.91
C ALA A 176 -12.82 -8.08 -6.98
N ILE A 177 -12.61 -6.88 -7.53
CA ILE A 177 -12.42 -5.63 -6.78
C ILE A 177 -13.77 -5.11 -6.25
N ASP A 178 -14.89 -5.48 -6.89
CA ASP A 178 -16.23 -5.07 -6.47
C ASP A 178 -16.97 -6.12 -5.65
N ARG A 179 -16.23 -7.00 -4.97
CA ARG A 179 -16.78 -8.05 -4.12
C ARG A 179 -16.92 -7.59 -2.67
N ALA A 180 -17.81 -8.25 -1.94
CA ALA A 180 -18.00 -8.04 -0.50
C ALA A 180 -16.69 -8.22 0.30
N SER A 181 -15.77 -9.05 -0.19
CA SER A 181 -14.44 -9.24 0.40
C SER A 181 -13.52 -8.02 0.26
N ASN A 182 -13.80 -7.09 -0.66
CA ASN A 182 -13.15 -5.80 -0.72
C ASN A 182 -13.98 -4.69 -0.06
N MET A 183 -15.06 -4.98 0.66
CA MET A 183 -15.93 -3.97 1.24
C MET A 183 -16.02 -4.10 2.76
N LEU A 184 -16.24 -2.98 3.44
CA LEU A 184 -16.42 -2.92 4.89
C LEU A 184 -17.37 -1.77 5.28
N CYS A 185 -18.29 -2.03 6.21
CA CYS A 185 -19.14 -0.98 6.75
C CYS A 185 -18.37 -0.07 7.72
N MET A 186 -18.24 1.20 7.35
CA MET A 186 -17.58 2.24 8.14
C MET A 186 -18.46 3.47 8.30
N SER A 187 -18.30 4.18 9.41
CA SER A 187 -18.88 5.52 9.53
C SER A 187 -18.22 6.44 8.50
N ARG A 188 -18.96 7.39 7.93
CA ARG A 188 -18.45 8.36 6.95
C ARG A 188 -17.13 9.04 7.38
N GLN A 189 -16.99 9.40 8.67
CA GLN A 189 -15.76 9.97 9.20
C GLN A 189 -14.54 9.03 9.07
N LEU A 190 -14.71 7.74 9.38
CA LEU A 190 -13.64 6.74 9.25
C LEU A 190 -13.31 6.45 7.79
N HIS A 191 -14.33 6.43 6.92
CA HIS A 191 -14.16 6.30 5.48
C HIS A 191 -13.30 7.43 4.92
N GLU A 192 -13.61 8.69 5.27
CA GLU A 192 -12.80 9.86 4.90
C GLU A 192 -11.36 9.78 5.45
N CYS A 193 -11.18 9.32 6.69
CA CYS A 193 -9.85 9.13 7.27
C CYS A 193 -9.04 8.04 6.54
N LEU A 194 -9.68 6.95 6.12
CA LEU A 194 -9.03 5.89 5.34
C LEU A 194 -8.63 6.41 3.95
N ALA A 195 -9.56 7.08 3.25
CA ALA A 195 -9.33 7.64 1.91
C ALA A 195 -8.17 8.67 1.90
N GLN A 196 -7.98 9.40 2.99
CA GLN A 196 -6.92 10.39 3.14
C GLN A 196 -5.61 9.80 3.71
N GLY A 197 -5.50 8.48 3.87
CA GLY A 197 -4.31 7.84 4.43
C GLY A 197 -4.02 8.20 5.89
N ARG A 198 -5.03 8.67 6.64
CA ARG A 198 -4.93 8.98 8.09
C ARG A 198 -5.28 7.79 8.98
N LEU A 199 -5.84 6.74 8.39
CA LEU A 199 -6.21 5.49 9.05
C LEU A 199 -5.62 4.32 8.25
N ALA A 200 -5.02 3.35 8.93
CA ALA A 200 -4.63 2.06 8.37
C ALA A 200 -5.46 0.93 9.00
N LEU A 201 -5.82 -0.05 8.18
CA LEU A 201 -6.55 -1.25 8.59
C LEU A 201 -5.63 -2.46 8.46
N GLU A 202 -5.15 -2.99 9.57
CA GLU A 202 -4.22 -4.11 9.59
C GLU A 202 -4.95 -5.43 9.89
N PRO A 203 -4.77 -6.49 9.08
CA PRO A 203 -5.19 -7.81 9.50
C PRO A 203 -4.26 -8.28 10.62
N VAL A 204 -4.83 -8.76 11.72
CA VAL A 204 -4.06 -9.30 12.85
C VAL A 204 -4.50 -10.73 13.16
N GLU A 205 -3.60 -11.48 13.78
CA GLU A 205 -3.98 -12.74 14.41
C GLU A 205 -4.84 -12.45 15.63
N GLY A 206 -5.88 -13.25 15.81
CA GLY A 206 -6.73 -13.17 16.98
C GLY A 206 -7.07 -14.56 17.52
N PRO A 207 -7.88 -14.61 18.57
CA PRO A 207 -8.33 -15.86 19.15
C PRO A 207 -8.95 -16.79 18.09
N PRO A 208 -8.78 -18.12 18.24
CA PRO A 208 -9.49 -19.10 17.43
C PRO A 208 -10.99 -18.85 17.43
N SER A 209 -11.67 -19.17 16.33
CA SER A 209 -13.10 -18.95 16.15
C SER A 209 -13.70 -20.13 15.40
N ASP A 210 -14.90 -20.55 15.82
CA ASP A 210 -15.64 -21.66 15.20
C ASP A 210 -16.26 -21.30 13.85
N LYS A 211 -16.18 -20.03 13.47
CA LYS A 211 -16.67 -19.49 12.20
C LYS A 211 -15.54 -18.76 11.48
N PRO A 212 -15.60 -18.66 10.14
CA PRO A 212 -14.74 -17.77 9.37
C PRO A 212 -14.69 -16.38 10.02
N THR A 213 -13.49 -15.96 10.42
CA THR A 213 -13.27 -14.76 11.22
C THR A 213 -11.99 -14.06 10.81
N ILE A 214 -12.05 -12.74 10.68
CA ILE A 214 -10.88 -11.87 10.58
C ILE A 214 -10.87 -10.85 11.71
N TRP A 215 -9.69 -10.58 12.24
CA TRP A 215 -9.45 -9.53 13.21
C TRP A 215 -8.75 -8.37 12.52
N ILE A 216 -9.33 -7.18 12.63
CA ILE A 216 -8.84 -5.98 11.96
C ILE A 216 -8.46 -4.96 13.02
N LYS A 217 -7.21 -4.51 12.99
CA LYS A 217 -6.68 -3.48 13.87
C LYS A 217 -6.66 -2.15 13.13
N ALA A 218 -7.41 -1.18 13.64
CA ALA A 218 -7.37 0.19 13.18
C ALA A 218 -6.19 0.93 13.80
N ARG A 219 -5.38 1.57 12.95
CA ARG A 219 -4.24 2.39 13.36
C ARG A 219 -4.39 3.80 12.83
N TRP A 220 -4.33 4.77 13.73
CA TRP A 220 -4.23 6.16 13.33
C TRP A 220 -2.81 6.43 12.86
N LEU A 221 -2.71 7.01 11.68
CA LEU A 221 -1.43 7.37 11.09
C LEU A 221 -1.18 8.84 11.38
N GLU A 222 -0.07 9.09 12.07
CA GLU A 222 0.30 10.43 12.50
C GLU A 222 1.17 11.10 11.43
N LYS A 223 0.99 12.42 11.28
CA LYS A 223 1.84 13.20 10.39
C LYS A 223 3.23 13.33 10.99
N THR A 224 4.24 13.09 10.18
CA THR A 224 5.64 13.38 10.51
C THR A 224 6.00 14.82 10.09
N TRP A 225 7.06 15.39 10.68
CA TRP A 225 7.55 16.72 10.29
C TRP A 225 8.28 16.72 8.96
N ILE A 226 8.61 15.55 8.43
CA ILE A 226 9.18 15.38 7.10
C ILE A 226 8.30 16.16 6.12
N PRO A 227 8.72 17.34 5.67
CA PRO A 227 7.79 18.27 5.06
C PRO A 227 7.47 17.77 3.66
N SER A 228 6.24 17.28 3.48
CA SER A 228 5.55 17.03 2.20
C SER A 228 6.43 16.54 1.04
N MET A 229 7.40 15.65 1.26
CA MET A 229 8.39 15.20 0.25
C MET A 229 9.19 16.32 -0.45
N MET A 230 9.29 17.51 0.16
CA MET A 230 9.96 18.70 -0.39
C MET A 230 11.32 18.99 0.25
N GLU A 231 11.71 18.27 1.31
CA GLU A 231 13.04 18.32 1.92
C GLU A 231 13.73 16.95 2.00
N GLU A 232 15.06 16.95 2.11
CA GLU A 232 15.83 15.72 2.16
C GLU A 232 15.56 14.90 3.43
N VAL A 233 15.18 13.63 3.25
CA VAL A 233 15.10 12.66 4.34
C VAL A 233 16.45 12.02 4.63
N SER A 234 16.74 11.81 5.92
CA SER A 234 17.86 10.98 6.38
C SER A 234 17.43 9.53 6.53
N PHE A 235 18.22 8.59 5.98
CA PHE A 235 17.92 7.16 6.07
C PHE A 235 18.26 6.55 7.44
N SER A 236 19.00 7.28 8.27
CA SER A 236 19.27 6.92 9.67
C SER A 236 18.22 7.45 10.65
N MET A 237 17.23 8.20 10.15
CA MET A 237 16.17 8.80 10.94
C MET A 237 15.20 7.74 11.47
N ASP A 238 14.81 7.87 12.74
CA ASP A 238 13.69 7.11 13.28
C ASP A 238 12.37 7.85 12.98
N PRO A 239 11.46 7.27 12.18
CA PRO A 239 10.19 7.92 11.82
C PRO A 239 9.32 8.25 13.04
N ARG A 240 9.48 7.51 14.16
CA ARG A 240 8.70 7.70 15.40
C ARG A 240 9.04 8.99 16.12
N GLU A 241 10.29 9.45 15.99
CA GLU A 241 10.75 10.71 16.57
C GLU A 241 10.30 11.93 15.77
N GLN A 242 9.72 11.71 14.59
CA GLN A 242 9.36 12.80 13.68
C GLN A 242 7.89 13.21 13.77
N VAL A 243 7.09 12.57 14.63
CA VAL A 243 5.64 12.81 14.71
C VAL A 243 5.31 14.22 15.22
N ILE A 244 4.43 14.94 14.52
CA ILE A 244 3.91 16.25 14.95
C ILE A 244 2.50 16.12 15.53
N ASP A 245 1.65 15.29 14.91
CA ASP A 245 0.19 15.41 15.07
C ASP A 245 -0.41 14.30 15.94
N SER A 246 -0.31 14.48 17.26
CA SER A 246 -0.97 13.64 18.28
C SER A 246 -2.39 14.16 18.58
N VAL A 247 -3.24 14.40 17.56
CA VAL A 247 -4.64 14.79 17.81
C VAL A 247 -5.45 13.55 18.14
N ALA A 248 -5.28 13.06 19.37
CA ALA A 248 -6.04 11.93 19.93
C ALA A 248 -7.47 12.33 20.36
N GLN A 249 -7.69 13.62 20.61
CA GLN A 249 -8.87 14.12 21.36
C GLN A 249 -10.18 14.16 20.55
N SER A 250 -10.15 13.91 19.23
CA SER A 250 -11.32 13.96 18.35
C SER A 250 -11.53 12.69 17.51
N ARG A 251 -10.82 11.61 17.83
CA ARG A 251 -10.84 10.35 17.08
C ARG A 251 -12.01 9.48 17.54
N PRO A 252 -12.85 8.94 16.63
CA PRO A 252 -14.01 8.13 17.00
C PRO A 252 -13.67 6.76 17.60
N ILE A 253 -12.42 6.29 17.44
CA ILE A 253 -11.89 5.06 18.03
C ILE A 253 -10.47 5.28 18.58
N ARG A 254 -10.06 4.46 19.54
CA ARG A 254 -8.69 4.48 20.09
C ARG A 254 -7.68 3.95 19.06
N ASP A 255 -6.43 4.41 19.13
CA ASP A 255 -5.38 3.80 18.31
C ASP A 255 -5.19 2.32 18.69
N GLY A 256 -5.00 1.50 17.66
CA GLY A 256 -4.86 0.06 17.81
C GLY A 256 -6.15 -0.66 18.20
N HIS A 257 -7.31 -0.02 18.06
CA HIS A 257 -8.60 -0.66 18.29
C HIS A 257 -8.78 -1.86 17.35
N VAL A 258 -9.07 -3.02 17.92
CA VAL A 258 -9.23 -4.28 17.16
C VAL A 258 -10.70 -4.65 17.13
N VAL A 259 -11.21 -4.98 15.95
CA VAL A 259 -12.57 -5.46 15.72
C VAL A 259 -12.55 -6.88 15.17
N LYS A 260 -13.61 -7.62 15.49
CA LYS A 260 -13.87 -8.96 14.96
C LYS A 260 -14.92 -8.84 13.86
N VAL A 261 -14.60 -9.35 12.67
CA VAL A 261 -15.57 -9.51 11.58
C VAL A 261 -15.74 -11.01 11.31
N THR A 262 -16.98 -11.46 11.20
CA THR A 262 -17.32 -12.86 10.95
C THR A 262 -18.17 -12.99 9.70
N ALA A 263 -18.03 -14.11 8.99
CA ALA A 263 -18.85 -14.43 7.83
C ALA A 263 -19.28 -15.91 7.87
N ASP A 264 -20.23 -16.26 7.00
CA ASP A 264 -20.70 -17.65 6.84
C ASP A 264 -19.66 -18.51 6.09
N THR A 265 -18.88 -17.89 5.21
CA THR A 265 -17.81 -18.53 4.44
C THR A 265 -16.55 -17.65 4.44
N GLU A 266 -15.39 -18.25 4.18
CA GLU A 266 -14.10 -17.52 4.07
C GLU A 266 -14.14 -16.43 3.00
N ASP A 267 -14.77 -16.71 1.85
CA ASP A 267 -14.92 -15.74 0.74
C ASP A 267 -15.76 -14.51 1.10
N GLY A 268 -16.55 -14.59 2.17
CA GLY A 268 -17.34 -13.45 2.67
C GLY A 268 -16.53 -12.49 3.53
N LEU A 269 -15.36 -12.88 4.02
CA LEU A 269 -14.53 -12.04 4.87
C LEU A 269 -13.82 -10.94 4.05
N PRO A 270 -13.54 -9.79 4.69
CA PRO A 270 -12.55 -8.85 4.18
C PRO A 270 -11.24 -9.55 3.80
N ASP A 271 -10.76 -9.27 2.59
CA ASP A 271 -9.58 -9.92 2.04
C ASP A 271 -8.32 -9.48 2.79
N ARG A 272 -7.58 -10.46 3.33
CA ARG A 272 -6.36 -10.20 4.12
C ARG A 272 -5.28 -9.50 3.33
N ASP A 273 -5.12 -9.83 2.03
CA ASP A 273 -4.07 -9.22 1.21
C ASP A 273 -4.43 -7.75 0.89
N PHE A 274 -5.71 -7.43 0.69
CA PHE A 274 -6.17 -6.04 0.49
C PHE A 274 -5.95 -5.18 1.74
N LEU A 275 -6.32 -5.69 2.91
CA LEU A 275 -6.08 -4.98 4.19
C LEU A 275 -4.59 -4.71 4.40
N TYR A 276 -3.75 -5.73 4.22
CA TYR A 276 -2.31 -5.58 4.36
C TYR A 276 -1.74 -4.54 3.39
N PHE A 277 -2.12 -4.62 2.11
CA PHE A 277 -1.66 -3.73 1.06
C PHE A 277 -1.97 -2.26 1.36
N VAL A 278 -3.23 -1.96 1.68
CA VAL A 278 -3.68 -0.59 1.99
C VAL A 278 -2.97 -0.07 3.24
N SER A 279 -2.83 -0.91 4.26
CA SER A 279 -2.11 -0.55 5.49
C SER A 279 -0.65 -0.18 5.21
N VAL A 280 0.07 -0.98 4.41
CA VAL A 280 1.49 -0.70 4.11
C VAL A 280 1.66 0.61 3.33
N ILE A 281 0.82 0.83 2.31
CA ILE A 281 0.85 2.06 1.52
C ILE A 281 0.52 3.28 2.39
N ALA A 282 -0.53 3.19 3.20
CA ALA A 282 -0.96 4.29 4.05
C ALA A 282 0.15 4.67 5.07
N LYS A 283 0.82 3.68 5.67
CA LYS A 283 1.97 3.92 6.56
C LYS A 283 3.12 4.62 5.85
N ALA A 284 3.51 4.15 4.67
CA ALA A 284 4.59 4.76 3.91
C ALA A 284 4.25 6.22 3.53
N HIS A 285 3.00 6.48 3.16
CA HIS A 285 2.50 7.82 2.88
C HIS A 285 2.55 8.73 4.10
N ALA A 286 2.06 8.26 5.25
CA ALA A 286 2.08 9.02 6.50
C ALA A 286 3.52 9.38 6.93
N MET A 287 4.46 8.43 6.80
CA MET A 287 5.88 8.67 7.11
C MET A 287 6.49 9.79 6.27
N THR A 288 6.00 10.02 5.05
CA THR A 288 6.50 11.10 4.17
C THR A 288 5.84 12.46 4.42
N GLY A 289 5.18 12.63 5.56
CA GLY A 289 4.49 13.87 5.94
C GLY A 289 3.01 13.91 5.56
N ALA A 290 2.43 12.77 5.15
CA ALA A 290 1.09 12.68 4.56
C ALA A 290 0.79 13.87 3.62
N PRO A 291 1.68 14.16 2.64
CA PRO A 291 1.47 15.23 1.68
C PRO A 291 0.07 15.11 1.07
N ASN A 292 -0.64 16.22 0.84
CA ASN A 292 -1.93 16.19 0.13
C ASN A 292 -1.83 15.20 -1.06
N PRO A 293 -2.65 14.13 -1.14
CA PRO A 293 -2.56 13.14 -2.21
C PRO A 293 -2.57 13.75 -3.62
N GLU A 294 -3.13 14.94 -3.80
CA GLU A 294 -3.11 15.71 -5.04
C GLU A 294 -1.71 16.12 -5.53
N MET A 295 -0.67 16.01 -4.69
CA MET A 295 0.72 16.33 -5.07
C MET A 295 1.42 15.24 -5.89
N TYR A 296 0.87 14.04 -5.98
CA TYR A 296 1.41 12.98 -6.83
C TYR A 296 1.00 13.21 -8.30
N PRO A 297 1.89 13.64 -9.22
CA PRO A 297 1.49 13.97 -10.58
C PRO A 297 0.84 12.77 -11.28
N TRP A 298 -0.34 12.99 -11.90
CA TRP A 298 -0.92 12.07 -12.86
C TRP A 298 -0.11 12.14 -14.15
N ASP A 299 0.94 11.35 -14.24
CA ASP A 299 1.59 11.11 -15.53
C ASP A 299 1.25 9.71 -16.04
N LEU A 300 -0.04 9.51 -16.35
CA LEU A 300 -0.47 8.34 -17.13
C LEU A 300 0.28 8.26 -18.47
N PHE A 301 0.68 9.41 -19.04
CA PHE A 301 1.38 9.48 -20.31
C PHE A 301 2.80 8.91 -20.25
N GLY A 302 3.58 9.24 -19.23
CA GLY A 302 4.92 8.67 -19.00
C GLY A 302 4.87 7.18 -18.66
N ILE A 303 3.79 6.75 -18.00
CA ILE A 303 3.51 5.34 -17.69
C ILE A 303 3.17 4.54 -18.95
N MET A 304 2.26 5.05 -19.78
CA MET A 304 1.91 4.43 -21.06
C MET A 304 3.09 4.43 -22.03
N LYS A 305 3.92 5.48 -22.02
CA LYS A 305 5.14 5.53 -22.82
C LYS A 305 6.15 4.43 -22.44
N ILE A 306 6.36 4.15 -21.14
CA ILE A 306 7.25 3.06 -20.70
C ILE A 306 6.69 1.69 -21.12
N ILE A 307 5.36 1.51 -21.07
CA ILE A 307 4.71 0.26 -21.47
C ILE A 307 4.81 0.07 -22.99
N TRP A 308 4.51 1.09 -23.78
CA TRP A 308 4.64 1.05 -25.24
C TRP A 308 6.09 0.85 -25.69
N GLU A 309 7.06 1.48 -25.02
CA GLU A 309 8.49 1.26 -25.28
C GLU A 309 8.96 -0.16 -24.91
N GLN A 310 8.28 -0.85 -23.98
CA GLN A 310 8.55 -2.26 -23.64
C GLN A 310 7.88 -3.23 -24.61
N GLU A 311 6.65 -2.95 -25.06
CA GLU A 311 5.93 -3.74 -26.07
C GLU A 311 6.63 -3.66 -27.43
N ASP A 312 7.06 -2.47 -27.87
CA ASP A 312 7.80 -2.27 -29.11
C ASP A 312 9.14 -3.05 -29.11
N ALA A 313 9.80 -3.14 -27.95
CA ALA A 313 11.06 -3.87 -27.79
C ALA A 313 10.91 -5.40 -27.79
N GLU A 314 9.74 -5.92 -27.42
CA GLU A 314 9.41 -7.36 -27.52
C GLU A 314 8.97 -7.73 -28.94
N ASP A 315 8.21 -6.87 -29.62
CA ASP A 315 7.79 -7.04 -31.02
C ASP A 315 8.98 -6.97 -32.01
N GLU A 316 10.00 -6.16 -31.73
CA GLU A 316 11.24 -6.12 -32.51
C GLU A 316 12.11 -7.38 -32.29
N LYS A 317 12.08 -7.99 -31.10
CA LYS A 317 12.81 -9.24 -30.83
C LYS A 317 12.11 -10.48 -31.41
N GLY A 318 10.79 -10.41 -31.64
CA GLY A 318 10.02 -11.44 -32.34
C GLY A 318 10.25 -11.49 -33.85
N LYS A 319 10.76 -10.40 -34.46
CA LYS A 319 11.06 -10.33 -35.90
C LYS A 319 12.53 -10.69 -36.17
N SER A 320 12.86 -11.97 -36.04
CA SER A 320 14.10 -12.48 -36.62
C SER A 320 14.03 -12.39 -38.15
N PRO A 321 15.06 -11.90 -38.86
CA PRO A 321 14.98 -11.69 -40.30
C PRO A 321 14.92 -13.04 -41.01
N VAL A 322 13.83 -13.26 -41.75
CA VAL A 322 13.76 -14.32 -42.76
C VAL A 322 14.87 -14.02 -43.77
N LYS A 323 15.95 -14.80 -43.71
CA LYS A 323 17.04 -14.75 -44.68
C LYS A 323 16.49 -15.06 -46.07
N ALA A 324 16.66 -14.12 -46.99
CA ALA A 324 16.64 -14.37 -48.43
C ALA A 324 17.92 -15.12 -48.85
#